data_AF-A0A957FID2-F1
#
_entry.id   AF-A0A957FID2-F1
#
_cell.length_a   1.000
_cell.length_b   1.000
_cell.length_c   1.000
_cell.angle_alpha   90.00
_cell.angle_beta   90.00
_cell.angle_gamma   90.00
#
_symmetry.space_group_name_H-M   'P 1'
#
loop_
_entity.id
_entity.type
_entity.pdbx_description
1 polymer ?
#
loop_
_entity_poly.entity_id
_entity_poly.type
_entity_poly.pdbx_seq_one_letter_code
_entity_poly.pdbx_strand_id
1 'polypeptide(L)'
;MNQVAWAGWVGLLVTGLNLIPIGQLDGGHVVYVLLGRRANQLFWPVLAALGELVIFTGTSTWVIWIVLLFFLGRNHAEPLDDVTPLDDTRRAVAILALILFLLVFVPIPLQIVQ
;
A
#
# COMPACT_ATOMS: atom_id res chain seq x y z
N MET A 1 -10.69 -6.15 -24.99
CA MET A 1 -10.74 -5.17 -23.89
C MET A 1 -10.91 -3.78 -24.49
N ASN A 2 -11.95 -3.01 -24.14
CA ASN A 2 -12.08 -1.62 -24.60
C ASN A 2 -11.10 -0.72 -23.81
N GLN A 3 -10.65 0.39 -24.38
CA GLN A 3 -9.70 1.34 -23.79
C GLN A 3 -10.13 1.81 -22.38
N VAL A 4 -11.43 2.00 -22.17
CA VAL A 4 -11.99 2.41 -20.86
C VAL A 4 -11.75 1.34 -19.78
N ALA A 5 -11.90 0.06 -20.13
CA ALA A 5 -11.68 -1.03 -19.17
C ALA A 5 -10.20 -1.16 -18.78
N TRP A 6 -9.29 -0.96 -19.75
CA TRP A 6 -7.85 -0.87 -19.47
C TRP A 6 -7.51 0.28 -18.54
N ALA A 7 -8.04 1.48 -18.81
CA ALA A 7 -7.82 2.65 -17.96
C ALA A 7 -8.34 2.42 -16.53
N GLY A 8 -9.53 1.83 -16.38
CA GLY A 8 -10.10 1.49 -15.08
C GLY A 8 -9.24 0.49 -14.30
N TRP A 9 -8.76 -0.56 -14.97
CA TRP A 9 -7.88 -1.55 -14.35
C TRP A 9 -6.54 -0.95 -13.89
N VAL A 10 -5.91 -0.12 -14.73
CA VAL A 10 -4.67 0.60 -14.34
C VAL A 10 -4.93 1.52 -13.15
N GLY A 11 -6.07 2.23 -13.15
CA GLY A 11 -6.47 3.09 -12.03
C GLY A 11 -6.57 2.30 -10.71
N LEU A 12 -7.26 1.16 -10.72
CA LEU A 12 -7.36 0.28 -9.55
C LEU A 12 -6.00 -0.25 -9.10
N LEU A 13 -5.12 -0.63 -10.05
CA LEU A 13 -3.76 -1.06 -9.73
C LEU A 13 -2.97 0.05 -9.02
N VAL A 14 -2.98 1.27 -9.56
CA VAL A 14 -2.28 2.42 -8.97
C VAL A 14 -2.85 2.77 -7.59
N THR A 15 -4.19 2.71 -7.43
CA THR A 15 -4.83 2.88 -6.11
C THR A 15 -4.37 1.80 -5.12
N GLY A 16 -4.37 0.53 -5.53
CA GLY A 16 -3.91 -0.57 -4.69
C GLY A 16 -2.45 -0.43 -4.27
N LEU A 17 -1.59 0.01 -5.20
CA LEU A 17 -0.18 0.30 -4.92
C LEU A 17 -0.01 1.45 -3.93
N ASN A 18 -0.73 2.55 -4.11
CA ASN A 18 -0.65 3.72 -3.22
C ASN A 18 -1.21 3.45 -1.82
N LEU A 19 -2.11 2.47 -1.66
CA LEU A 19 -2.69 2.12 -0.37
C LEU A 19 -1.89 1.04 0.40
N ILE A 20 -0.73 0.61 -0.10
CA ILE A 20 0.16 -0.28 0.66
C ILE A 20 0.57 0.42 1.98
N PRO A 21 0.45 -0.26 3.13
CA PRO A 21 0.56 0.38 4.46
C PRO A 21 2.01 0.58 4.92
N ILE A 22 2.83 1.31 4.15
CA ILE A 22 4.24 1.55 4.46
C ILE A 22 4.78 2.84 3.81
N GLY A 23 5.71 3.51 4.49
CA GLY A 23 6.51 4.58 3.90
C GLY A 23 5.71 5.83 3.54
N GLN A 24 6.13 6.49 2.45
CA GLN A 24 5.50 7.72 1.94
C GLN A 24 4.23 7.51 1.13
N LEU A 25 3.79 6.26 0.97
CA LEU A 25 2.54 5.95 0.28
C LEU A 25 1.33 6.46 1.06
N ASP A 26 0.21 6.69 0.39
CA ASP A 26 -1.04 7.12 1.04
C ASP A 26 -1.46 6.12 2.13
N GLY A 27 -1.29 4.81 1.90
CA GLY A 27 -1.53 3.76 2.89
C GLY A 27 -0.64 3.87 4.13
N GLY A 28 0.61 4.32 3.97
CA GLY A 28 1.52 4.59 5.09
C GLY A 28 1.00 5.74 5.97
N HIS A 29 0.51 6.81 5.36
CA HIS A 29 -0.13 7.94 6.07
C HIS A 29 -1.44 7.52 6.76
N VAL A 30 -2.27 6.71 6.09
CA VAL A 30 -3.51 6.16 6.66
C VAL A 30 -3.22 5.36 7.93
N VAL A 31 -2.24 4.45 7.89
CA VAL A 31 -1.87 3.67 9.07
C VAL A 31 -1.21 4.55 10.13
N TYR A 32 -0.37 5.52 9.75
CA TYR A 32 0.23 6.45 10.71
C TYR A 32 -0.83 7.22 11.48
N VAL A 33 -1.85 7.75 10.80
CA VAL A 33 -2.93 8.50 11.45
C VAL A 33 -3.76 7.61 12.40
N LEU A 34 -3.82 6.30 12.16
CA LEU A 34 -4.52 5.34 13.03
C LEU A 34 -3.68 4.83 14.21
N LEU A 35 -2.38 4.61 14.00
CA LEU A 35 -1.49 3.90 14.94
C LEU A 35 -0.35 4.77 15.50
N GLY A 36 -0.22 6.00 15.01
CA GLY A 36 0.90 6.90 15.26
C GLY A 36 2.24 6.28 14.83
N ARG A 37 3.28 6.55 15.63
CA ARG A 37 4.64 6.00 15.46
C ARG A 37 4.72 4.48 15.38
N ARG A 38 3.70 3.74 15.85
CA ARG A 38 3.67 2.26 15.73
C ARG A 38 3.52 1.81 14.28
N ALA A 39 3.04 2.66 13.37
CA ALA A 39 2.98 2.37 11.94
C ALA A 39 4.35 1.95 11.36
N ASN A 40 5.44 2.50 11.90
CA ASN A 40 6.81 2.17 11.47
C ASN A 40 7.15 0.68 11.68
N GLN A 41 6.45 -0.01 12.58
CA GLN A 41 6.62 -1.44 12.82
C GLN A 41 6.10 -2.28 11.64
N LEU A 42 5.24 -1.74 10.77
CA LEU A 42 4.74 -2.43 9.58
C LEU A 42 5.76 -2.51 8.45
N PHE A 43 6.88 -1.77 8.53
CA PHE A 43 7.87 -1.76 7.47
C PHE A 43 8.37 -3.16 7.09
N TRP A 44 8.84 -3.93 8.07
CA TRP A 44 9.36 -5.27 7.85
C TRP A 44 8.27 -6.30 7.52
N PRO A 45 7.13 -6.35 8.24
CA PRO A 45 6.02 -7.24 7.89
C PRO A 45 5.49 -7.05 6.47
N VAL A 46 5.35 -5.80 5.99
CA VAL A 46 4.84 -5.54 4.65
C VAL A 46 5.83 -5.99 3.58
N LEU A 47 7.12 -5.72 3.74
CA LEU A 47 8.15 -6.21 2.81
C LEU A 47 8.24 -7.75 2.84
N ALA A 48 8.13 -8.36 4.02
CA ALA A 48 8.12 -9.81 4.15
C ALA A 48 6.89 -10.42 3.45
N ALA A 49 5.71 -9.85 3.61
CA ALA A 49 4.49 -10.30 2.95
C ALA A 49 4.58 -10.17 1.42
N LEU A 50 5.16 -9.08 0.90
CA LEU A 50 5.41 -8.93 -0.53
C LEU A 50 6.45 -9.94 -1.04
N GLY A 51 7.50 -10.21 -0.27
CA GLY A 51 8.50 -11.23 -0.60
C GLY A 51 7.92 -12.64 -0.60
N GLU A 52 7.11 -12.97 0.39
CA GLU A 52 6.34 -14.20 0.47
C GLU A 52 5.41 -14.34 -0.74
N LEU A 53 4.71 -13.26 -1.11
CA LEU A 53 3.86 -13.22 -2.31
C LEU A 53 4.64 -13.53 -3.60
N VAL A 54 5.85 -12.99 -3.76
CA VAL A 54 6.74 -13.33 -4.90
C VAL A 54 7.06 -14.82 -4.92
N ILE A 55 7.42 -15.39 -3.77
CA ILE A 55 7.79 -16.81 -3.66
C ILE A 55 6.60 -17.72 -3.98
N PHE A 56 5.41 -17.44 -3.42
CA PHE A 56 4.23 -18.27 -3.61
C PHE A 56 3.62 -18.19 -5.00
N THR A 57 3.65 -17.02 -5.64
CA THR A 57 3.02 -16.81 -6.95
C THR A 57 3.98 -16.96 -8.12
N GLY A 58 5.30 -16.91 -7.88
CA GLY A 58 6.32 -16.92 -8.92
C GLY A 58 6.38 -15.64 -9.76
N THR A 59 5.59 -14.60 -9.44
CA THR A 59 5.60 -13.34 -10.19
C THR A 59 6.79 -12.48 -9.79
N SER A 60 7.50 -11.91 -10.77
CA SER A 60 8.57 -10.94 -10.54
C SER A 60 8.03 -9.51 -10.32
N THR A 61 6.73 -9.29 -10.50
CA THR A 61 6.12 -7.95 -10.49
C THR A 61 6.39 -7.18 -9.20
N TRP A 62 6.38 -7.86 -8.05
CA TRP A 62 6.56 -7.20 -6.75
C TRP A 62 8.03 -6.93 -6.39
N VAL A 63 8.98 -7.53 -7.10
CA VAL A 63 10.42 -7.36 -6.81
C VAL A 63 10.85 -5.90 -6.95
N ILE A 64 10.41 -5.22 -8.01
CA ILE A 64 10.71 -3.80 -8.20
C ILE A 64 10.11 -2.95 -7.07
N TRP A 65 8.89 -3.26 -6.64
CA TRP A 65 8.22 -2.56 -5.55
C TRP A 65 8.90 -2.80 -4.21
N ILE A 66 9.32 -4.03 -3.91
CA ILE A 66 10.10 -4.35 -2.70
C ILE A 66 11.39 -3.52 -2.66
N VAL A 67 12.12 -3.44 -3.78
CA VAL A 67 13.35 -2.64 -3.87
C VAL A 67 13.04 -1.15 -3.64
N LEU A 68 12.06 -0.60 -4.34
CA LEU A 68 11.66 0.80 -4.20
C LEU A 68 11.22 1.11 -2.76
N LEU A 69 10.35 0.30 -2.18
CA LEU A 69 9.86 0.47 -0.80
C LEU A 69 10.97 0.27 0.24
N PHE A 70 11.96 -0.57 -0.02
CA PHE A 70 13.10 -0.72 0.88
C PHE A 70 13.92 0.57 1.00
N PHE A 71 14.14 1.26 -0.12
CA PHE A 71 14.91 2.51 -0.15
C PHE A 71 14.07 3.73 0.24
N LEU A 72 12.85 3.84 -0.28
CA LEU A 72 11.98 5.02 -0.12
C LEU A 72 11.08 4.91 1.12
N GLY A 73 10.67 3.70 1.50
CA GLY A 73 9.69 3.47 2.56
C GLY A 73 10.25 3.54 3.98
N ARG A 74 11.58 3.68 4.15
CA ARG A 74 12.19 3.87 5.48
C ARG A 74 11.95 5.28 6.03
N ASN A 75 11.84 6.27 5.17
CA ASN A 75 11.63 7.65 5.57
C ASN A 75 10.13 7.88 5.78
N HIS A 76 9.76 8.16 7.02
CA HIS A 76 8.39 8.50 7.40
C HIS A 76 8.34 10.02 7.54
N ALA A 77 7.44 10.67 6.81
CA ALA A 77 7.11 12.06 7.07
C ALA A 77 6.29 12.08 8.36
N GLU A 78 6.94 12.29 9.51
CA GLU A 78 6.21 12.56 10.75
C GLU A 78 5.33 13.82 10.52
N PRO A 79 4.00 13.75 10.70
CA PRO A 79 3.14 14.90 10.60
C PRO A 79 3.61 16.01 11.55
N LEU A 80 3.48 17.26 11.09
CA LEU A 80 3.84 18.42 11.91
C LEU A 80 2.97 18.57 13.16
N ASP A 81 1.77 17.97 13.15
CA ASP A 81 0.85 17.90 14.29
C ASP A 81 0.51 16.43 14.57
N ASP A 82 1.14 15.89 15.61
CA ASP A 82 0.92 14.53 16.14
C ASP A 82 0.21 14.57 17.50
N VAL A 83 -0.34 15.73 17.87
CA VAL A 83 -0.96 15.99 19.18
C VAL A 83 -2.48 15.94 19.09
N THR A 84 -3.05 16.42 17.98
CA THR A 84 -4.50 16.46 17.79
C THR A 84 -5.07 15.05 17.55
N PRO A 85 -6.01 14.57 18.38
CA PRO A 85 -6.63 13.26 18.17
C PRO A 85 -7.48 13.25 16.90
N LEU A 86 -7.52 12.10 16.24
CA LEU A 86 -8.31 11.90 15.03
C LEU A 86 -9.81 11.88 15.36
N ASP A 87 -10.59 12.69 14.64
CA ASP A 87 -12.06 12.65 14.73
C ASP A 87 -12.64 11.33 14.17
N ASP A 88 -13.87 10.99 14.59
CA ASP A 88 -14.52 9.72 14.23
C ASP A 88 -14.72 9.57 12.70
N THR A 89 -14.97 10.68 12.00
CA THR A 89 -15.19 10.70 10.55
C THR A 89 -13.91 10.32 9.80
N ARG A 90 -12.78 10.95 10.15
CA ARG A 90 -11.46 10.66 9.56
C ARG A 90 -11.01 9.26 9.90
N ARG A 91 -11.29 8.78 11.12
CA ARG A 91 -11.04 7.38 11.49
C ARG A 91 -11.83 6.43 10.59
N ALA A 92 -13.11 6.69 10.33
CA ALA A 92 -13.92 5.88 9.43
C ALA A 92 -13.38 5.89 7.99
N VAL A 93 -12.93 7.05 7.47
CA VAL A 93 -12.31 7.17 6.15
C VAL A 93 -11.00 6.39 6.06
N ALA A 94 -10.17 6.45 7.10
CA ALA A 94 -8.92 5.69 7.16
C ALA A 94 -9.17 4.18 7.14
N ILE A 95 -10.15 3.70 7.91
CA ILE A 95 -10.58 2.29 7.90
C ILE A 95 -11.11 1.90 6.52
N LEU A 96 -11.94 2.74 5.90
CA LEU A 96 -12.46 2.51 4.54
C LEU A 96 -11.31 2.39 3.53
N ALA A 97 -10.29 3.24 3.61
CA ALA A 97 -9.12 3.16 2.74
C ALA A 97 -8.38 1.82 2.89
N LEU A 98 -8.23 1.31 4.11
CA LEU A 98 -7.64 -0.03 4.34
C LEU A 98 -8.52 -1.15 3.79
N ILE A 99 -9.84 -1.03 3.86
CA ILE A 99 -10.76 -1.99 3.23
C ILE A 99 -10.63 -1.94 1.70
N LEU A 100 -10.59 -0.73 1.11
CA LEU A 100 -10.41 -0.56 -0.33
C LEU A 100 -9.09 -1.16 -0.81
N PHE A 101 -8.01 -1.00 -0.05
CA PHE A 101 -6.74 -1.67 -0.33
C PHE A 101 -6.94 -3.18 -0.48
N LEU A 102 -7.58 -3.84 0.49
CA LEU A 102 -7.81 -5.28 0.44
C LEU A 102 -8.69 -5.70 -0.74
N LEU A 103 -9.65 -4.85 -1.15
CA LEU A 103 -10.54 -5.13 -2.27
C LEU A 103 -9.88 -4.96 -3.64
N VAL A 104 -8.95 -4.01 -3.77
CA VAL A 104 -8.35 -3.63 -5.05
C VAL A 104 -6.92 -4.13 -5.24
N PHE A 105 -6.27 -4.63 -4.18
CA PHE A 105 -4.94 -5.22 -4.27
C PHE A 105 -4.99 -6.48 -5.13
N VAL A 106 -4.26 -6.48 -6.25
CA VAL A 106 -4.22 -7.60 -7.19
C VAL A 106 -2.90 -8.35 -6.99
N PRO A 107 -2.87 -9.55 -6.41
CA PRO A 107 -1.61 -10.23 -6.05
C PRO A 107 -0.75 -10.63 -7.26
N ILE A 108 -1.36 -10.84 -8.44
CA ILE A 108 -0.66 -11.17 -9.67
C ILE A 108 -1.16 -10.21 -10.76
N PRO A 109 -0.72 -8.95 -10.77
CA PRO A 109 -1.30 -7.93 -11.65
C PRO A 109 -0.80 -8.06 -13.09
N LEU A 110 0.42 -8.55 -13.29
CA LEU A 110 1.01 -8.76 -14.60
C LEU A 110 1.45 -10.22 -14.73
N GLN A 111 1.03 -10.84 -15.82
CA GLN A 111 1.46 -12.18 -16.22
C GLN A 111 2.15 -12.07 -17.57
N ILE A 112 3.35 -12.64 -17.67
CA ILE A 112 4.03 -12.80 -18.95
C ILE A 112 3.40 -14.02 -19.61
N VAL A 113 2.51 -13.79 -20.56
CA VAL A 113 1.95 -14.86 -21.39
C VAL A 113 2.98 -15.16 -22.48
N GLN A 114 3.51 -16.38 -22.48
CA GLN A 114 4.37 -16.90 -23.56
C GLN A 114 3.52 -17.42 -24.72
#